data_AF-A0A958JAM1-F1
#
_entry.id   AF-A0A958JAM1-F1
#
_cell.length_a   1.000
_cell.length_b   1.000
_cell.length_c   1.000
_cell.angle_alpha   90.00
_cell.angle_beta   90.00
_cell.angle_gamma   90.00
#
_symmetry.space_group_name_H-M   'P 1'
#
loop_
_entity.id
_entity.type
_entity.pdbx_description
1 polymer ?
#
loop_
_entity_poly.entity_id
_entity_poly.type
_entity_poly.pdbx_seq_one_letter_code
_entity_poly.pdbx_strand_id
1 'polypeptide(L)'
;ISKPASGGAKVVRDAGLVSCQATMNLRAVRADDGNIIAVVSKQGAAVHIDQMTGGTQALQKAAGMAAEELMAKILKAWQKDVYSSASIQMRVMNIPGFNDLLKFKNMLQSYVRGVQNIYQRDFSGGTALLELEARASTNQIAEELALKDFSPYQVEIINVSQNMIVVKLNMAADQ
;
A
#
# COMPACT_ATOMS: atom_id res chain seq x y z
N ILE A 1 -45.89 -13.86 36.93
CA ILE A 1 -45.66 -15.22 36.37
C ILE A 1 -44.26 -15.24 35.78
N SER A 2 -43.28 -15.65 36.57
CA SER A 2 -41.87 -15.74 36.18
C SER A 2 -41.61 -17.05 35.44
N LYS A 3 -41.23 -16.98 34.16
CA LYS A 3 -40.75 -18.15 33.40
C LYS A 3 -39.34 -18.51 33.89
N PRO A 4 -39.09 -19.73 34.41
CA PRO A 4 -37.74 -20.16 34.74
C PRO A 4 -37.02 -20.58 33.44
N ALA A 5 -36.18 -19.70 32.91
CA ALA A 5 -35.23 -20.05 31.86
C ALA A 5 -33.99 -20.71 32.50
N SER A 6 -34.10 -21.98 32.86
CA SER A 6 -32.97 -22.76 33.39
C SER A 6 -33.05 -24.24 32.97
N GLY A 7 -33.36 -24.48 31.69
CA GLY A 7 -33.24 -25.81 31.08
C GLY A 7 -31.93 -26.01 30.31
N GLY A 8 -31.38 -24.96 29.71
CA GLY A 8 -30.25 -25.05 28.77
C GLY A 8 -28.94 -25.58 29.37
N ALA A 9 -28.59 -25.17 30.59
CA ALA A 9 -27.34 -25.60 31.22
C ALA A 9 -27.37 -27.05 31.72
N LYS A 10 -28.55 -27.59 32.05
CA LYS A 10 -28.71 -28.99 32.50
C LYS A 10 -28.72 -29.96 31.31
N VAL A 11 -29.42 -29.63 30.22
CA VAL A 11 -29.47 -30.52 29.03
C VAL A 11 -28.13 -30.67 28.33
N VAL A 12 -27.26 -29.65 28.37
CA VAL A 12 -25.91 -29.71 27.80
C VAL A 12 -24.99 -30.63 28.61
N ARG A 13 -25.15 -30.67 29.95
CA ARG A 13 -24.39 -31.58 30.83
C ARG A 13 -24.90 -33.02 30.76
N ASP A 14 -26.21 -33.23 30.67
CA ASP A 14 -26.79 -34.59 30.57
C ASP A 14 -26.53 -35.25 29.19
N ALA A 15 -26.28 -34.46 28.14
CA ALA A 15 -25.95 -34.94 26.80
C ALA A 15 -24.44 -35.14 26.54
N GLY A 16 -23.57 -34.90 27.54
CA GLY A 16 -22.11 -35.01 27.38
C GLY A 16 -21.48 -33.97 26.46
N LEU A 17 -22.18 -32.88 26.15
CA LEU A 17 -21.71 -31.84 25.23
C LEU A 17 -20.74 -30.88 25.91
N VAL A 18 -19.58 -30.68 25.31
CA VAL A 18 -18.56 -29.73 25.77
C VAL A 18 -18.51 -28.52 24.84
N SER A 19 -18.56 -27.33 25.43
CA SER A 19 -18.36 -26.07 24.71
C SER A 19 -16.86 -25.78 24.63
N CYS A 20 -16.36 -25.66 23.41
CA CYS A 20 -14.97 -25.33 23.12
C CYS A 20 -14.89 -23.93 22.51
N GLN A 21 -13.90 -23.16 22.94
CA GLN A 21 -13.66 -21.81 22.45
C GLN A 21 -12.20 -21.66 22.05
N ALA A 22 -11.94 -20.88 21.01
CA ALA A 22 -10.61 -20.62 20.52
C ALA A 22 -10.46 -19.17 20.06
N THR A 23 -9.35 -18.54 20.43
CA THR A 23 -8.94 -17.21 19.99
C THR A 23 -7.78 -17.32 19.02
N MET A 24 -7.83 -16.59 17.92
CA MET A 24 -6.72 -16.50 16.99
C MET A 24 -6.34 -15.05 16.71
N ASN A 25 -5.05 -14.77 16.81
CA ASN A 25 -4.47 -13.46 16.54
C ASN A 25 -3.51 -13.58 15.35
N LEU A 26 -3.73 -12.79 14.30
CA LEU A 26 -2.83 -12.76 13.14
C LEU A 26 -2.31 -11.35 12.91
N ARG A 27 -1.07 -11.27 12.43
CA ARG A 27 -0.39 -10.03 12.04
C ARG A 27 0.20 -10.24 10.65
N ALA A 28 -0.11 -9.32 9.74
CA ALA A 28 0.55 -9.24 8.44
C ALA A 28 1.65 -8.18 8.50
N VAL A 29 2.85 -8.56 8.10
CA VAL A 29 4.03 -7.70 8.11
C VAL A 29 4.57 -7.62 6.68
N ARG A 30 4.91 -6.42 6.22
CA ARG A 30 5.56 -6.20 4.93
C ARG A 30 7.02 -6.65 5.02
N ALA A 31 7.45 -7.49 4.09
CA ALA A 31 8.81 -8.04 4.11
C ALA A 31 9.90 -6.96 3.90
N ASP A 32 9.56 -5.88 3.16
CA ASP A 32 10.55 -4.89 2.74
C ASP A 32 10.94 -3.89 3.85
N ASP A 33 9.96 -3.41 4.63
CA ASP A 33 10.15 -2.35 5.63
C ASP A 33 9.82 -2.80 7.07
N GLY A 34 9.35 -4.03 7.26
CA GLY A 34 8.94 -4.57 8.55
C GLY A 34 7.66 -3.92 9.13
N ASN A 35 6.94 -3.13 8.34
CA ASN A 35 5.74 -2.44 8.79
C ASN A 35 4.55 -3.40 8.91
N ILE A 36 3.71 -3.19 9.93
CA ILE A 36 2.53 -4.01 10.17
C ILE A 36 1.40 -3.51 9.30
N ILE A 37 1.03 -4.30 8.30
CA ILE A 37 -0.04 -3.98 7.34
C ILE A 37 -1.42 -4.14 7.99
N ALA A 38 -1.58 -5.20 8.79
CA ALA A 38 -2.86 -5.52 9.40
C ALA A 38 -2.69 -6.37 10.67
N VAL A 39 -3.59 -6.16 11.62
CA VAL A 39 -3.76 -7.00 12.81
C VAL A 39 -5.23 -7.41 12.90
N VAL A 40 -5.46 -8.69 13.17
CA VAL A 40 -6.81 -9.24 13.39
C VAL A 40 -6.80 -10.14 14.61
N SER A 41 -7.91 -10.12 15.33
CA SER A 41 -8.19 -11.01 16.45
C SER A 41 -9.61 -11.51 16.31
N LYS A 42 -9.81 -12.84 16.28
CA LYS A 42 -11.12 -13.47 16.15
C LYS A 42 -11.29 -14.61 17.12
N GLN A 43 -12.52 -14.74 17.60
CA GLN A 43 -12.97 -15.80 18.48
C GLN A 43 -13.88 -16.75 17.72
N GLY A 44 -13.63 -18.05 17.82
CA GLY A 44 -14.51 -19.11 17.38
C GLY A 44 -15.01 -19.92 18.57
N ALA A 45 -16.23 -20.42 18.48
CA ALA A 45 -16.81 -21.33 19.46
C ALA A 45 -17.57 -22.45 18.74
N ALA A 46 -17.44 -23.67 19.24
CA ALA A 46 -18.11 -24.87 18.77
C ALA A 46 -18.50 -25.76 19.96
N VAL A 47 -19.58 -26.51 19.81
CA VAL A 47 -20.08 -27.43 20.83
C VAL A 47 -19.99 -28.84 20.27
N HIS A 48 -19.31 -29.73 20.98
CA HIS A 48 -19.12 -31.12 20.57
C HIS A 48 -19.06 -32.04 21.79
N ILE A 49 -19.43 -33.30 21.63
CA ILE A 49 -19.29 -34.34 22.68
C ILE A 49 -17.82 -34.66 23.02
N ASP A 50 -16.92 -34.33 22.09
CA ASP A 50 -15.49 -34.59 22.18
C ASP A 50 -14.74 -33.26 22.16
N GLN A 51 -13.88 -33.05 23.17
CA GLN A 51 -13.17 -31.79 23.35
C GLN A 51 -12.16 -31.52 22.23
N MET A 52 -11.51 -32.57 21.71
CA MET A 52 -10.52 -32.41 20.64
C MET A 52 -11.20 -31.96 19.33
N THR A 53 -12.30 -32.60 18.99
CA THR A 53 -13.11 -32.28 17.80
C THR A 53 -13.76 -30.89 17.95
N GLY A 54 -14.34 -30.59 19.12
CA GLY A 54 -14.93 -29.27 19.41
C GLY A 54 -13.89 -28.15 19.38
N GLY A 55 -12.69 -28.39 19.92
CA GLY A 55 -11.57 -27.45 19.85
C GLY A 55 -11.10 -27.20 18.42
N THR A 56 -10.96 -28.26 17.62
CA THR A 56 -10.59 -28.16 16.20
C THR A 56 -11.63 -27.36 15.41
N GLN A 57 -12.93 -27.60 15.63
CA GLN A 57 -14.01 -26.85 15.00
C GLN A 57 -14.03 -25.38 15.43
N ALA A 58 -13.81 -25.10 16.72
CA ALA A 58 -13.73 -23.73 17.23
C ALA A 58 -12.53 -22.97 16.63
N LEU A 59 -11.38 -23.63 16.52
CA LEU A 59 -10.18 -23.10 15.85
C LEU A 59 -10.42 -22.86 14.37
N GLN A 60 -10.99 -23.82 13.65
CA GLN A 60 -11.27 -23.68 12.22
C GLN A 60 -12.22 -22.50 11.94
N LYS A 61 -13.23 -22.31 12.80
CA LYS A 61 -14.14 -21.17 12.73
C LYS A 61 -13.43 -19.85 13.00
N ALA A 62 -12.62 -19.78 14.07
CA ALA A 62 -11.80 -18.61 14.37
C ALA A 62 -10.84 -18.28 13.21
N ALA A 63 -10.28 -19.34 12.60
CA ALA A 63 -9.34 -19.25 11.50
C ALA A 63 -9.95 -18.68 10.22
N GLY A 64 -11.10 -19.22 9.79
CA GLY A 64 -11.82 -18.72 8.62
C GLY A 64 -12.15 -17.23 8.76
N MET A 65 -12.75 -16.84 9.89
CA MET A 65 -13.12 -15.44 10.14
C MET A 65 -11.90 -14.49 10.20
N ALA A 66 -10.79 -14.95 10.79
CA ALA A 66 -9.58 -14.13 10.87
C ALA A 66 -8.92 -14.00 9.49
N ALA A 67 -8.88 -15.06 8.69
CA ALA A 67 -8.28 -15.06 7.36
C ALA A 67 -9.05 -14.13 6.41
N GLU A 68 -10.38 -14.20 6.40
CA GLU A 68 -11.22 -13.32 5.58
C GLU A 68 -11.03 -11.84 5.94
N GLU A 69 -11.04 -11.49 7.23
CA GLU A 69 -10.82 -10.11 7.65
C GLU A 69 -9.40 -9.64 7.36
N LEU A 70 -8.40 -10.51 7.56
CA LEU A 70 -7.00 -10.18 7.29
C LEU A 70 -6.80 -9.88 5.81
N MET A 71 -7.37 -10.70 4.93
CA MET A 71 -7.31 -10.50 3.48
C MET A 71 -7.96 -9.17 3.08
N ALA A 72 -9.16 -8.87 3.60
CA ALA A 72 -9.82 -7.60 3.32
C ALA A 72 -9.01 -6.39 3.79
N LYS A 73 -8.38 -6.47 4.97
CA LYS A 73 -7.49 -5.42 5.49
C LYS A 73 -6.22 -5.26 4.67
N ILE A 74 -5.59 -6.34 4.23
CA ILE A 74 -4.42 -6.31 3.34
C ILE A 74 -4.79 -5.64 2.01
N LEU A 75 -5.88 -6.05 1.37
CA LEU A 75 -6.35 -5.46 0.11
C LEU A 75 -6.64 -3.96 0.28
N LYS A 76 -7.29 -3.56 1.37
CA LYS A 76 -7.55 -2.15 1.66
C LYS A 76 -6.26 -1.35 1.90
N ALA A 77 -5.27 -1.94 2.58
CA ALA A 77 -3.98 -1.31 2.80
C ALA A 77 -3.21 -1.15 1.49
N TRP A 78 -3.17 -2.18 0.63
CA TRP A 78 -2.55 -2.09 -0.69
C TRP A 78 -3.26 -1.10 -1.61
N GLN A 79 -4.59 -1.09 -1.62
CA GLN A 79 -5.33 -0.05 -2.32
C GLN A 79 -4.94 1.32 -1.78
N LYS A 80 -4.91 1.52 -0.46
CA LYS A 80 -4.48 2.79 0.13
C LYS A 80 -3.05 3.13 -0.26
N ASP A 81 -2.11 2.19 -0.32
CA ASP A 81 -0.73 2.48 -0.74
C ASP A 81 -0.63 2.82 -2.23
N VAL A 82 -1.43 2.17 -3.07
CA VAL A 82 -1.52 2.49 -4.51
C VAL A 82 -2.24 3.83 -4.75
N TYR A 83 -3.22 4.19 -3.92
CA TYR A 83 -4.01 5.42 -4.06
C TYR A 83 -3.45 6.61 -3.27
N SER A 84 -2.68 6.35 -2.22
CA SER A 84 -1.92 7.33 -1.44
C SER A 84 -0.86 7.87 -2.36
N SER A 85 -1.01 9.11 -2.76
CA SER A 85 0.01 9.77 -3.53
C SER A 85 1.32 9.77 -2.75
N ALA A 86 2.32 9.04 -3.23
CA ALA A 86 3.66 9.09 -2.69
C ALA A 86 4.27 10.45 -3.04
N SER A 87 4.91 11.10 -2.07
CA SER A 87 5.76 12.26 -2.34
C SER A 87 7.14 11.76 -2.77
N ILE A 88 7.50 12.07 -4.02
CA ILE A 88 8.77 11.69 -4.64
C ILE A 88 9.53 12.96 -4.94
N GLN A 89 10.78 13.04 -4.48
CA GLN A 89 11.64 14.18 -4.79
C GLN A 89 12.30 13.97 -6.16
N MET A 90 12.18 14.96 -7.04
CA MET A 90 12.88 14.95 -8.32
C MET A 90 13.86 16.11 -8.40
N ARG A 91 15.13 15.80 -8.59
CA ARG A 91 16.16 16.80 -8.89
C ARG A 91 16.38 16.82 -10.39
N VAL A 92 16.18 17.99 -10.99
CA VAL A 92 16.35 18.22 -12.43
C VAL A 92 17.56 19.12 -12.62
N MET A 93 18.60 18.61 -13.26
CA MET A 93 19.86 19.32 -13.49
C MET A 93 19.96 19.84 -14.94
N ASN A 94 20.84 20.82 -15.15
CA ASN A 94 21.19 21.36 -16.47
C ASN A 94 20.00 22.01 -17.22
N ILE A 95 19.13 22.69 -16.47
CA ILE A 95 18.00 23.44 -17.03
C ILE A 95 18.53 24.75 -17.63
N PRO A 96 18.33 25.03 -18.94
CA PRO A 96 18.85 26.24 -19.59
C PRO A 96 18.28 27.54 -19.01
N GLY A 97 17.00 27.55 -18.64
CA GLY A 97 16.34 28.70 -18.04
C GLY A 97 15.02 28.36 -17.36
N PHE A 98 14.43 29.34 -16.68
CA PHE A 98 13.18 29.15 -15.95
C PHE A 98 12.00 28.77 -16.86
N ASN A 99 11.96 29.28 -18.09
CA ASN A 99 10.95 28.90 -19.07
C ASN A 99 11.04 27.41 -19.47
N ASP A 100 12.25 26.86 -19.52
CA ASP A 100 12.47 25.44 -19.79
C ASP A 100 11.99 24.57 -18.63
N LEU A 101 12.19 25.04 -17.38
CA LEU A 101 11.60 24.38 -16.21
C LEU A 101 10.07 24.35 -16.29
N LEU A 102 9.42 25.45 -16.67
CA LEU A 102 7.97 25.50 -16.82
C LEU A 102 7.47 24.53 -17.90
N LYS A 103 8.14 24.50 -19.06
CA LYS A 103 7.84 23.53 -20.14
C LYS A 103 8.02 22.10 -19.67
N PHE A 104 9.14 21.79 -19.01
CA PHE A 104 9.43 20.48 -18.45
C PHE A 104 8.37 20.03 -17.45
N LYS A 105 7.96 20.91 -16.52
CA LYS A 105 6.88 20.61 -15.57
C LYS A 105 5.55 20.28 -16.27
N ASN A 106 5.18 21.04 -17.30
CA ASN A 106 3.96 20.81 -18.06
C ASN A 106 4.00 19.47 -18.82
N MET A 107 5.15 19.14 -19.42
CA MET A 107 5.33 17.84 -20.08
C MET A 107 5.32 16.69 -19.07
N LEU A 108 5.97 16.86 -17.91
CA LEU A 108 6.00 15.84 -16.86
C LEU A 108 4.59 15.54 -16.36
N GLN A 109 3.75 16.56 -16.15
CA GLN A 109 2.36 16.37 -15.76
C GLN A 109 1.50 15.72 -16.85
N SER A 110 1.85 15.94 -18.13
CA SER A 110 1.04 15.48 -19.27
C SER A 110 1.43 14.07 -19.75
N TYR A 111 2.72 13.74 -19.72
CA TYR A 111 3.28 12.54 -20.34
C TYR A 111 3.52 11.43 -19.33
N VAL A 112 3.85 11.78 -18.08
CA VAL A 112 4.14 10.78 -17.04
C VAL A 112 2.85 10.40 -16.33
N ARG A 113 2.38 9.19 -16.61
CA ARG A 113 1.19 8.65 -15.93
C ARG A 113 1.47 8.47 -14.44
N GLY A 114 0.48 8.82 -13.64
CA GLY A 114 0.55 8.65 -12.19
C GLY A 114 1.04 9.88 -11.43
N VAL A 115 1.65 10.88 -12.08
CA VAL A 115 1.94 12.18 -11.45
C VAL A 115 0.66 13.00 -11.36
N GLN A 116 0.29 13.43 -10.15
CA GLN A 116 -0.90 14.25 -9.91
C GLN A 116 -0.54 15.72 -9.78
N ASN A 117 0.37 16.03 -8.85
CA ASN A 117 0.79 17.40 -8.56
C ASN A 117 2.32 17.50 -8.60
N ILE A 118 2.80 18.68 -9.00
CA ILE A 118 4.23 19.00 -9.07
C ILE A 118 4.45 20.30 -8.29
N TYR A 119 5.17 20.21 -7.19
CA TYR A 119 5.56 21.35 -6.39
C TYR A 119 7.03 21.70 -6.64
N GLN A 120 7.32 22.95 -6.97
CA GLN A 120 8.70 23.42 -7.08
C GLN A 120 9.17 23.89 -5.70
N ARG A 121 10.15 23.18 -5.14
CA ARG A 121 10.77 23.50 -3.84
C ARG A 121 11.87 24.53 -3.98
N ASP A 122 12.69 24.40 -5.02
CA ASP A 122 13.80 25.32 -5.30
C ASP A 122 14.08 25.37 -6.81
N PHE A 123 14.66 26.48 -7.26
CA PHE A 123 15.30 26.59 -8.56
C PHE A 123 16.49 27.54 -8.47
N SER A 124 17.69 26.99 -8.62
CA SER A 124 18.94 27.75 -8.49
C SER A 124 20.04 27.16 -9.39
N GLY A 125 20.81 28.02 -10.06
CA GLY A 125 21.98 27.60 -10.85
C GLY A 125 21.71 26.54 -11.93
N GLY A 126 20.55 26.58 -12.58
CA GLY A 126 20.17 25.57 -13.59
C GLY A 126 19.79 24.21 -13.00
N THR A 127 19.54 24.14 -11.69
CA THR A 127 19.02 22.95 -11.01
C THR A 127 17.68 23.26 -10.35
N ALA A 128 16.68 22.41 -10.54
CA ALA A 128 15.39 22.50 -9.86
C ALA A 128 15.23 21.34 -8.89
N LEU A 129 14.66 21.64 -7.73
CA LEU A 129 14.16 20.64 -6.80
C LEU A 129 12.64 20.62 -6.89
N LEU A 130 12.10 19.50 -7.35
CA LEU A 130 10.68 19.26 -7.49
C LEU A 130 10.23 18.21 -6.48
N GLU A 131 8.99 18.33 -6.05
CA GLU A 131 8.28 17.31 -5.29
C GLU A 131 7.06 16.88 -6.10
N LEU A 132 7.05 15.60 -6.45
CA LEU A 132 6.02 14.97 -7.24
C LEU A 132 5.10 14.24 -6.30
N GLU A 133 3.83 14.59 -6.33
CA GLU A 133 2.78 13.81 -5.71
C GLU A 133 2.28 12.80 -6.74
N ALA A 134 2.57 11.51 -6.56
CA ALA A 134 2.30 10.50 -7.57
C ALA A 134 1.68 9.20 -7.03
N ARG A 135 0.77 8.59 -7.80
CA ARG A 135 0.23 7.22 -7.58
C ARG A 135 1.05 6.17 -8.35
N ALA A 136 2.36 6.35 -8.38
CA ALA A 136 3.29 5.45 -9.05
C ALA A 136 4.57 5.38 -8.21
N SER A 137 5.25 4.23 -8.26
CA SER A 137 6.56 4.09 -7.64
C SER A 137 7.61 4.90 -8.39
N THR A 138 8.71 5.23 -7.71
CA THR A 138 9.84 5.95 -8.28
C THR A 138 10.43 5.26 -9.51
N ASN A 139 10.46 3.92 -9.52
CA ASN A 139 10.90 3.12 -10.67
C ASN A 139 9.95 3.25 -11.87
N GLN A 140 8.63 3.17 -11.65
CA GLN A 140 7.65 3.33 -12.72
C GLN A 140 7.70 4.72 -13.34
N ILE A 141 7.91 5.76 -12.53
CA ILE A 141 8.11 7.13 -13.02
C ILE A 141 9.40 7.21 -13.84
N ALA A 142 10.49 6.61 -13.38
CA ALA A 142 11.75 6.58 -14.13
C ALA A 142 11.61 5.85 -15.48
N GLU A 143 10.88 4.73 -15.53
CA GLU A 143 10.57 4.01 -16.77
C GLU A 143 9.75 4.87 -17.73
N GLU A 144 8.70 5.53 -17.25
CA GLU A 144 7.91 6.47 -18.08
C GLU A 144 8.77 7.64 -18.59
N LEU A 145 9.66 8.19 -17.75
CA LEU A 145 10.58 9.26 -18.19
C LEU A 145 11.52 8.81 -19.31
N ALA A 146 11.95 7.55 -19.30
CA ALA A 146 12.83 6.99 -20.32
C ALA A 146 12.09 6.63 -21.62
N LEU A 147 10.80 6.26 -21.53
CA LEU A 147 9.99 5.84 -22.67
C LEU A 147 9.31 6.99 -23.40
N LYS A 148 9.07 8.12 -22.73
CA LYS A 148 8.38 9.28 -23.31
C LYS A 148 9.36 10.21 -24.01
N ASP A 149 8.87 10.81 -25.09
CA ASP A 149 9.58 11.87 -25.78
C ASP A 149 9.29 13.22 -25.08
N PHE A 150 10.35 13.86 -24.61
CA PHE A 150 10.32 15.19 -23.98
C PHE A 150 10.83 16.28 -24.91
N SER A 151 10.80 16.07 -26.23
CA SER A 151 11.24 17.02 -27.25
C SER A 151 10.74 18.45 -26.97
N PRO A 152 11.64 19.45 -26.99
CA PRO A 152 13.03 19.40 -27.48
C PRO A 152 14.08 18.98 -26.43
N TYR A 153 13.69 18.41 -25.29
CA TYR A 153 14.61 17.98 -24.24
C TYR A 153 14.83 16.46 -24.28
N GLN A 154 16.08 16.05 -24.14
CA GLN A 154 16.45 14.68 -23.84
C GLN A 154 16.61 14.53 -22.32
N VAL A 155 15.83 13.65 -21.72
CA VAL A 155 15.88 13.35 -20.29
C VAL A 155 16.85 12.21 -20.04
N GLU A 156 17.94 12.50 -19.35
CA GLU A 156 18.93 11.51 -18.93
C GLU A 156 18.72 11.18 -17.44
N ILE A 157 18.50 9.91 -17.11
CA ILE A 157 18.29 9.47 -15.73
C ILE A 157 19.67 9.19 -15.11
N ILE A 158 20.02 9.96 -14.07
CA ILE A 158 21.32 9.86 -13.39
C ILE A 158 21.23 8.93 -12.17
N ASN A 159 20.12 9.00 -11.42
CA ASN A 159 19.92 8.18 -10.23
C ASN A 159 18.44 7.94 -9.96
N VAL A 160 18.12 6.73 -9.50
CA VAL A 160 16.80 6.35 -9.01
C VAL A 160 17.00 5.66 -7.67
N SER A 161 16.30 6.15 -6.65
CA SER A 161 16.24 5.57 -5.31
C SER A 161 14.78 5.34 -4.91
N GLN A 162 14.52 4.94 -3.67
CA GLN A 162 13.15 4.65 -3.23
C GLN A 162 12.23 5.88 -3.30
N ASN A 163 12.73 7.08 -3.03
CA ASN A 163 11.93 8.31 -2.95
C ASN A 163 12.54 9.51 -3.70
N MET A 164 13.65 9.32 -4.41
CA MET A 164 14.32 10.37 -5.17
C MET A 164 14.68 9.91 -6.58
N ILE A 165 14.44 10.78 -7.56
CA ILE A 165 14.92 10.67 -8.94
C ILE A 165 15.83 11.86 -9.22
N VAL A 166 17.00 11.60 -9.78
CA VAL A 166 17.89 12.64 -10.31
C VAL A 166 17.93 12.49 -11.82
N VAL A 167 17.54 13.54 -12.53
CA VAL A 167 17.60 13.61 -13.98
C VAL A 167 18.41 14.81 -14.43
N LYS A 168 18.98 14.71 -15.62
CA LYS A 168 19.65 15.79 -16.31
C LYS A 168 18.90 16.07 -17.62
N LEU A 169 18.62 17.34 -17.88
CA LEU A 169 18.08 17.78 -19.16
C LEU A 169 19.21 18.12 -20.11
N ASN A 170 19.19 17.51 -21.28
CA ASN A 170 20.03 17.90 -22.40
C ASN A 170 19.11 18.44 -23.52
N MET A 171 19.59 19.37 -24.33
CA MET A 171 18.86 19.75 -25.55
C MET A 171 18.96 18.59 -26.55
N ALA A 172 17.83 18.13 -27.05
CA ALA A 172 17.80 17.18 -28.16
C ALA A 172 18.47 17.85 -29.35
N ALA A 173 19.51 17.23 -29.90
CA ALA A 173 20.11 17.70 -31.14
C ALA A 173 19.08 17.52 -32.26
N ASP A 174 18.72 18.60 -32.95
CA ASP A 174 17.98 18.53 -34.22
C ASP A 174 18.74 17.57 -35.15
N GLN A 175 18.09 16.47 -35.55
CA GLN A 175 18.46 15.70 -36.73
C GLN A 175 17.54 16.08 -37.88
#